data_AF-X0X6Q9-F1
#
_entry.id   AF-X0X6Q9-F1
#
_cell.length_a   1.000
_cell.length_b   1.000
_cell.length_c   1.000
_cell.angle_alpha   90.00
_cell.angle_beta   90.00
_cell.angle_gamma   90.00
#
_symmetry.space_group_name_H-M   'P 1'
#
loop_
_entity.id
_entity.type
_entity.pdbx_description
1 polymer ?
#
loop_
_entity_poly.entity_id
_entity_poly.type
_entity_poly.pdbx_seq_one_letter_code
_entity_poly.pdbx_strand_id
1 'polypeptide(L)'
;RKANNKIDEWIAKVEASKLSCFNQFIITLKKYRSEIIAYFKGRHTSGFVEGFNNKVKVLKRRCYGIFDEKSLFRRLFLDCCGYDVFLCQQGMPAF
;
A
#
# COMPACT_ATOMS: atom_id res chain seq x y z
N ARG A 1 22.67 2.02 4.68
CA ARG A 1 23.27 2.75 5.82
C ARG A 1 22.86 4.23 5.85
N LYS A 2 22.96 4.99 4.75
CA LYS A 2 22.57 6.42 4.69
C LYS A 2 21.14 6.75 5.18
N ALA A 3 20.13 5.95 4.82
CA ALA A 3 18.73 6.22 5.19
C ALA A 3 18.48 6.19 6.70
N ASN A 4 19.18 5.32 7.44
CA ASN A 4 18.96 5.16 8.87
C ASN A 4 19.44 6.39 9.65
N ASN A 5 20.68 6.82 9.35
CA ASN A 5 21.26 8.01 9.96
C ASN A 5 20.44 9.26 9.64
N LYS A 6 19.87 9.36 8.44
CA LYS A 6 19.01 10.50 8.05
C LYS A 6 17.70 10.55 8.84
N ILE A 7 17.11 9.38 9.13
CA ILE A 7 15.92 9.30 9.99
C ILE A 7 16.27 9.72 11.41
N ASP A 8 17.40 9.25 11.95
CA ASP A 8 17.83 9.60 13.32
C ASP A 8 18.16 11.09 13.45
N GLU A 9 18.88 11.66 12.47
CA GLU A 9 19.15 13.10 12.39
C GLU A 9 17.86 13.93 12.37
N TRP A 10 16.83 13.46 11.66
CA TRP A 10 15.54 14.13 11.59
C TRP A 10 14.77 14.04 12.92
N ILE A 11 14.73 12.87 13.54
CA ILE A 11 14.10 12.67 14.86
C ILE A 11 14.75 13.60 15.89
N ALA A 12 16.08 13.66 15.93
CA ALA A 12 16.82 14.53 16.86
C ALA A 12 16.48 16.02 16.66
N LYS A 13 16.33 16.48 15.42
CA LYS A 13 15.91 17.86 15.11
C LYS A 13 14.49 18.15 15.58
N VAL A 14 13.57 17.21 15.38
CA VAL A 14 12.17 17.37 15.81
C VAL A 14 12.06 17.35 17.33
N GLU A 15 12.75 16.44 18.01
CA GLU A 15 12.80 16.39 19.48
C GLU A 15 13.41 17.68 20.06
N ALA A 16 14.41 18.28 19.39
CA ALA A 16 14.97 19.57 19.78
C ALA A 16 14.03 20.79 19.52
N SER A 17 13.11 20.68 18.56
CA SER A 17 12.24 21.79 18.13
C SER A 17 11.07 22.10 19.09
N LYS A 18 10.90 21.34 20.17
CA LYS A 18 9.76 21.40 21.10
C LYS A 18 8.37 21.19 20.44
N LEU A 19 8.32 20.74 19.18
CA LEU A 19 7.07 20.47 18.46
C LEU A 19 6.48 19.13 18.91
N SER A 20 5.45 19.18 19.76
CA SER A 20 4.77 17.99 20.27
C SER A 20 3.87 17.29 19.24
N CYS A 21 3.48 17.98 18.16
CA CYS A 21 2.60 17.45 17.12
C CYS A 21 3.18 16.22 16.39
N PHE A 22 4.50 16.06 16.40
CA PHE A 22 5.17 14.93 15.76
C PHE A 22 5.43 13.75 16.71
N ASN A 23 5.11 13.84 18.00
CA ASN A 23 5.42 12.79 18.97
C ASN A 23 4.80 11.43 18.58
N GLN A 24 3.52 11.41 18.21
CA GLN A 24 2.84 10.19 17.76
C GLN A 24 3.41 9.64 16.44
N PHE A 25 3.80 10.55 15.54
CA PHE A 25 4.45 10.16 14.29
C PHE A 25 5.83 9.54 14.57
N ILE A 26 6.63 10.10 15.47
CA ILE A 26 7.94 9.56 15.85
C ILE A 26 7.81 8.16 16.48
N ILE A 27 6.79 7.94 17.33
CA ILE A 27 6.52 6.59 17.89
C ILE A 27 6.22 5.60 16.77
N THR A 28 5.36 5.98 15.82
CA THR A 28 5.00 5.15 14.67
C THR A 28 6.21 4.88 13.77
N LEU A 29 7.03 5.92 13.52
CA LEU A 29 8.24 5.84 12.71
C LEU A 29 9.29 4.92 13.32
N LYS A 30 9.50 5.00 14.65
CA LYS A 30 10.39 4.10 15.40
C LYS A 30 9.89 2.66 15.35
N LYS A 31 8.56 2.43 15.45
CA LYS A 31 7.94 1.09 15.38
C LYS A 31 8.17 0.38 14.04
N TYR A 32 8.00 1.06 12.91
CA TYR A 32 8.12 0.47 11.57
C TYR A 32 9.48 0.77 10.89
N ARG A 33 10.48 1.17 11.67
CA ARG A 33 11.79 1.62 11.17
C ARG A 33 12.50 0.55 10.36
N SER A 34 12.45 -0.70 10.80
CA SER A 34 13.07 -1.86 10.13
C SER A 34 12.55 -2.04 8.70
N GLU A 35 11.23 -1.96 8.53
CA GLU A 35 10.50 -2.16 7.30
C GLU A 35 10.75 -1.00 6.34
N ILE A 36 10.73 0.23 6.86
CA ILE A 36 11.04 1.45 6.10
C ILE A 36 12.49 1.39 5.59
N ILE A 37 13.45 0.92 6.39
CA ILE A 37 14.84 0.80 5.94
C ILE A 37 15.01 -0.35 4.95
N ALA A 38 14.29 -1.45 5.14
CA ALA A 38 14.30 -2.59 4.21
C ALA A 38 13.78 -2.18 2.82
N TYR A 39 12.78 -1.30 2.75
CA TYR A 39 12.31 -0.70 1.50
C TYR A 39 13.44 -0.05 0.69
N PHE A 40 14.35 0.70 1.33
CA PHE A 40 15.48 1.33 0.66
C PHE A 40 16.55 0.35 0.15
N LYS A 41 16.53 -0.92 0.59
CA LYS A 41 17.42 -1.97 0.08
C LYS A 41 16.87 -2.62 -1.19
N GLY A 42 15.56 -2.86 -1.26
CA GLY A 42 14.91 -3.53 -2.39
C GLY A 42 14.30 -2.60 -3.45
N ARG A 43 14.12 -1.30 -3.13
CA ARG A 43 13.44 -0.31 -4.01
C ARG A 43 12.13 -0.84 -4.61
N HIS A 44 11.35 -1.59 -3.83
CA HIS A 44 10.02 -2.00 -4.28
C HIS A 44 9.14 -0.76 -4.37
N THR A 45 8.91 -0.23 -5.56
CA THR A 45 8.10 0.98 -5.73
C THR A 45 6.70 0.74 -5.19
N SER A 46 6.14 1.70 -4.46
CA SER A 46 4.72 1.67 -4.07
C SER A 46 3.76 1.69 -5.27
N GLY A 47 4.26 1.86 -6.50
CA GLY A 47 3.45 1.98 -7.72
C GLY A 47 2.48 0.83 -7.95
N PHE A 48 2.84 -0.42 -7.62
CA PHE A 48 1.90 -1.54 -7.68
C PHE A 48 0.76 -1.36 -6.66
N VAL A 49 1.12 -1.07 -5.40
CA VAL A 49 0.15 -0.89 -4.30
C VAL A 49 -0.75 0.32 -4.56
N GLU A 50 -0.19 1.40 -5.10
CA GLU A 50 -0.91 2.62 -5.45
C GLU A 50 -1.85 2.39 -6.64
N GLY A 51 -1.37 1.71 -7.68
CA GLY A 51 -2.19 1.29 -8.82
C GLY A 51 -3.34 0.38 -8.39
N PHE A 52 -3.06 -0.59 -7.51
CA PHE A 52 -4.08 -1.46 -6.93
C PHE A 52 -5.10 -0.66 -6.12
N ASN A 53 -4.66 0.20 -5.20
CA ASN A 53 -5.53 1.05 -4.39
C ASN A 53 -6.43 1.96 -5.24
N ASN A 54 -5.91 2.51 -6.36
CA ASN A 54 -6.71 3.29 -7.29
C ASN A 54 -7.76 2.43 -8.01
N LYS A 55 -7.43 1.21 -8.45
CA LYS A 55 -8.41 0.27 -9.01
C LYS A 55 -9.52 -0.06 -8.01
N VAL A 56 -9.18 -0.36 -6.75
CA VAL A 56 -10.18 -0.61 -5.69
C VAL A 56 -11.06 0.62 -5.45
N LYS A 57 -10.47 1.83 -5.45
CA LYS A 57 -11.23 3.08 -5.27
C LYS A 57 -12.21 3.32 -6.43
N VAL A 58 -11.80 3.07 -7.67
CA VAL A 58 -12.69 3.15 -8.85
C VAL A 58 -13.83 2.12 -8.77
N LEU A 59 -13.52 0.89 -8.37
CA LEU A 59 -14.53 -0.16 -8.15
C LEU A 59 -15.58 0.26 -7.11
N LYS A 60 -15.14 0.76 -5.96
CA LYS A 60 -16.04 1.27 -4.90
C LYS A 60 -16.94 2.40 -5.42
N ARG A 61 -16.43 3.30 -6.26
CA ARG A 61 -17.23 4.38 -6.89
C ARG A 61 -18.22 3.87 -7.94
N ARG A 62 -17.99 2.73 -8.58
CA ARG A 62 -18.95 2.14 -9.53
C ARG A 62 -20.04 1.34 -8.84
N CYS A 63 -19.74 0.80 -7.66
CA CYS A 63 -20.66 -0.02 -6.87
C CYS A 63 -21.42 0.78 -5.80
N TYR A 64 -21.85 2.02 -6.08
CA TYR A 64 -22.68 2.79 -5.15
C TYR A 64 -23.96 1.99 -4.81
N GLY A 65 -24.13 1.64 -3.54
CA GLY A 65 -25.28 0.86 -3.04
C GLY A 65 -25.01 -0.62 -2.76
N ILE A 66 -23.88 -1.18 -3.19
CA ILE A 66 -23.48 -2.56 -2.89
C ILE A 66 -22.35 -2.51 -1.84
N PHE A 67 -22.73 -2.56 -0.56
CA PHE A 67 -21.81 -2.43 0.58
C PHE A 67 -21.52 -3.74 1.31
N ASP A 68 -21.98 -4.86 0.78
CA ASP A 68 -21.64 -6.17 1.33
C ASP A 68 -20.17 -6.52 0.97
N GLU A 69 -19.39 -6.86 1.99
CA GLU A 69 -17.96 -7.16 1.86
C GLU A 69 -17.70 -8.29 0.86
N LYS A 70 -18.55 -9.33 0.85
CA LYS A 70 -18.39 -10.50 0.00
C LYS A 70 -18.60 -10.11 -1.46
N SER A 71 -19.56 -9.24 -1.71
CA SER A 71 -19.85 -8.68 -3.03
C SER A 71 -18.70 -7.82 -3.55
N LEU A 72 -18.06 -7.01 -2.69
CA LEU A 72 -16.87 -6.25 -3.03
C LEU A 72 -15.68 -7.16 -3.37
N PHE A 73 -15.41 -8.18 -2.54
CA PHE A 73 -14.32 -9.14 -2.77
C PHE A 73 -14.52 -9.96 -4.04
N ARG A 74 -15.75 -10.43 -4.32
CA ARG A 74 -16.08 -11.09 -5.59
C ARG A 74 -15.81 -10.18 -6.78
N ARG A 75 -16.21 -8.91 -6.70
CA ARG A 75 -15.98 -7.96 -7.79
C ARG A 75 -14.50 -7.66 -7.98
N LEU A 76 -13.75 -7.50 -6.89
CA LEU A 76 -12.29 -7.34 -6.93
C LEU A 76 -11.62 -8.54 -7.61
N PHE A 77 -12.01 -9.76 -7.24
CA PHE A 77 -11.48 -10.97 -7.85
C PHE A 77 -11.77 -11.02 -9.36
N LEU A 78 -13.01 -10.72 -9.77
CA LEU A 78 -13.38 -10.70 -11.19
C LEU A 78 -12.62 -9.62 -11.97
N ASP A 79 -12.44 -8.43 -11.42
CA ASP A 79 -11.71 -7.33 -12.08
C ASP A 79 -10.18 -7.55 -12.11
N CYS A 80 -9.62 -8.32 -11.16
CA CYS A 80 -8.18 -8.60 -11.11
C CYS A 80 -7.77 -9.90 -11.81
N CYS A 81 -8.60 -10.94 -11.75
CA CYS A 81 -8.26 -12.30 -12.17
C CYS A 81 -9.35 -12.95 -13.02
N GLY A 82 -10.54 -12.34 -13.14
CA GLY A 82 -11.69 -12.98 -13.78
C GLY A 82 -11.50 -13.22 -15.27
N TYR A 83 -10.78 -12.34 -15.97
CA TYR A 83 -10.49 -12.51 -17.39
C TYR A 83 -9.53 -13.68 -17.64
N ASP A 84 -8.45 -13.80 -16.84
CA ASP A 84 -7.50 -14.91 -16.96
C ASP A 84 -8.16 -16.26 -16.66
N VAL A 85 -9.02 -16.31 -15.64
CA VAL A 85 -9.81 -17.51 -15.31
C VAL A 85 -10.78 -17.85 -16.44
N PHE A 86 -11.44 -16.86 -17.05
CA PHE A 86 -12.32 -17.06 -18.20
C PHE A 86 -11.54 -17.61 -19.40
N LEU A 87 -10.39 -17.02 -19.74
CA LEU A 87 -9.55 -17.49 -20.84
C LEU A 87 -9.08 -18.94 -20.63
N CYS A 88 -8.67 -19.27 -19.41
CA CYS A 88 -8.22 -20.61 -19.04
C CYS A 88 -9.36 -21.65 -19.17
N GLN A 89 -10.60 -21.28 -18.82
CA GLN A 89 -11.78 -22.14 -19.02
C GLN A 89 -12.12 -22.38 -20.50
N GLN A 90 -11.77 -21.44 -21.38
CA GLN A 90 -11.97 -21.56 -22.83
C GLN A 90 -10.78 -22.27 -23.53
N GLY A 91 -9.79 -22.77 -22.77
CA GLY A 91 -8.60 -23.41 -23.32
C GLY A 91 -7.60 -22.46 -23.98
N MET A 92 -7.72 -21.14 -23.73
CA MET A 92 -6.78 -20.14 -24.23
C MET A 92 -5.66 -19.89 -23.21
N PRO A 93 -4.40 -19.78 -23.63
CA PRO A 93 -3.30 -19.48 -22.71
C PRO A 93 -3.50 -18.08 -22.10
N ALA A 94 -3.39 -17.99 -20.77
CA ALA A 94 -3.24 -16.71 -20.10
C ALA A 94 -1.88 -16.10 -20.50
N PHE A 95 -1.88 -14.83 -20.90
CA PHE A 95 -0.69 -14.11 -21.37
C PHE A 95 0.28 -13.75 -20.24
#